data_AF-A0AAN7YUC1-F1
#
_entry.id   AF-A0AAN7YUC1-F1
#
_cell.length_a   1.000
_cell.length_b   1.000
_cell.length_c   1.000
_cell.angle_alpha   90.00
_cell.angle_beta   90.00
_cell.angle_gamma   90.00
#
_symmetry.space_group_name_H-M   'P 1'
#
loop_
_entity.id
_entity.type
_entity.pdbx_description
1 polymer ?
#
loop_
_entity_poly.entity_id
_entity_poly.type
_entity_poly.pdbx_seq_one_letter_code
_entity_poly.pdbx_strand_id
1 'polypeptide(L)'
;MATQVTSTALSRTETINLSALSLVCVAVLVRTLEGEGEPLIASLALSGLAFAATYATIKWLGPTFIKAGLKGRDLSKVNNSNYLPECMGAICAIVYLLIIIVFIPFPFYKDIVVATSGGGNRDVVMNVEFVEKGRLLHKFPHSKVRIWRPVTYVFFFYPRSQLTRYVVQLASFLSAIISLQSITLLGIGDDLFDIRWRHKFFIPAFASIPLLIIYFVDFGVTSIVLPTFLQPYVGRELIDLAYSTMCTWPPSAYSVQIASIY
;
A
#
# COMPACT_ATOMS: atom_id res chain seq x y z
N MET A 1 9.12 -45.67 11.24
CA MET A 1 9.90 -44.70 10.43
C MET A 1 9.70 -43.34 11.06
N ALA A 2 10.75 -42.75 11.65
CA ALA A 2 10.63 -41.65 12.60
C ALA A 2 9.99 -40.40 11.97
N THR A 3 8.83 -40.00 12.48
CA THR A 3 8.28 -38.66 12.28
C THR A 3 9.24 -37.67 12.92
N GLN A 4 10.02 -36.96 12.11
CA GLN A 4 10.79 -35.78 12.55
C GLN A 4 9.78 -34.73 13.02
N VAL A 5 9.49 -34.73 14.33
CA VAL A 5 8.72 -33.66 14.97
C VAL A 5 9.63 -32.43 14.94
N THR A 6 9.41 -31.54 13.98
CA THR A 6 10.02 -30.20 14.00
C THR A 6 9.65 -29.54 15.32
N SER A 7 10.65 -29.30 16.17
CA SER A 7 10.47 -28.66 17.46
C SER A 7 9.79 -27.31 17.27
N THR A 8 8.66 -27.13 17.95
CA THR A 8 7.83 -25.92 17.90
C THR A 8 8.46 -24.76 18.69
N ALA A 9 9.39 -25.09 19.58
CA ALA A 9 10.13 -24.12 20.39
C ALA A 9 11.26 -23.46 19.59
N LEU A 10 11.39 -22.15 19.77
CA LEU A 10 12.54 -21.39 19.29
C LEU A 10 13.81 -21.85 20.03
N SER A 11 14.91 -22.00 19.29
CA SER A 11 16.21 -22.24 19.91
C SER A 11 16.61 -21.05 20.79
N ARG A 12 17.39 -21.27 21.85
CA ARG A 12 17.82 -20.19 22.76
C ARG A 12 18.49 -19.04 22.00
N THR A 13 19.33 -19.34 21.01
CA THR A 13 20.00 -18.34 20.18
C THR A 13 19.01 -17.57 19.30
N GLU A 14 18.01 -18.26 18.74
CA GLU A 14 16.95 -17.62 17.94
C GLU A 14 16.13 -16.67 18.81
N THR A 15 15.72 -17.11 20.00
CA THR A 15 14.96 -16.28 20.94
C THR A 15 15.73 -15.03 21.36
N ILE A 16 17.02 -15.15 21.68
CA ILE A 16 17.87 -14.01 22.06
C ILE A 16 18.03 -13.05 20.88
N ASN A 17 18.28 -13.55 19.67
CA ASN A 17 18.46 -12.69 18.50
C ASN A 17 17.17 -11.95 18.14
N LEU A 18 16.02 -12.64 18.20
CA LEU A 18 14.72 -12.05 17.89
C LEU A 18 14.27 -11.06 18.97
N SER A 19 14.54 -11.34 20.24
CA SER A 19 14.23 -10.41 21.32
C SER A 19 15.15 -9.19 21.32
N ALA A 20 16.43 -9.36 21.01
CA ALA A 20 17.36 -8.24 20.83
C ALA A 20 16.92 -7.34 19.66
N LEU A 21 16.56 -7.95 18.51
CA LEU A 21 16.06 -7.21 17.36
C LEU A 21 14.78 -6.44 17.68
N SER A 22 13.80 -7.09 18.32
CA SER A 22 12.53 -6.43 18.66
C SER A 22 12.73 -5.30 19.67
N LEU A 23 13.61 -5.47 20.67
CA LEU A 23 13.96 -4.40 21.62
C LEU A 23 14.63 -3.21 20.93
N VAL A 24 15.55 -3.46 20.00
CA VAL A 24 16.18 -2.38 19.21
C VAL A 24 15.14 -1.64 18.38
N CYS A 25 14.24 -2.35 17.70
CA CYS A 25 13.19 -1.73 16.90
C CYS A 25 12.20 -0.93 17.75
N VAL A 26 11.79 -1.43 18.92
CA VAL A 26 10.95 -0.68 19.86
C VAL A 26 11.68 0.57 20.37
N ALA A 27 12.96 0.46 20.73
CA ALA A 27 13.74 1.60 21.18
C ALA A 27 13.86 2.69 20.10
N VAL A 28 14.07 2.30 18.84
CA VAL A 28 14.06 3.23 17.69
C VAL A 28 12.67 3.86 17.53
N LEU A 29 11.59 3.09 17.66
CA LEU A 29 10.23 3.58 17.53
C LEU A 29 9.87 4.59 18.63
N VAL A 30 10.22 4.32 19.90
CA VAL A 30 10.01 5.25 21.02
C VAL A 30 10.78 6.55 20.80
N ARG A 31 12.04 6.47 20.37
CA ARG A 31 12.84 7.67 20.03
C ARG A 31 12.23 8.47 18.87
N THR A 32 11.60 7.78 17.92
CA THR A 32 10.92 8.41 16.78
C THR A 32 9.65 9.15 17.22
N LEU A 33 8.98 8.70 18.28
CA LEU A 33 7.82 9.39 18.86
C LEU A 33 8.20 10.64 19.67
N GLU A 34 9.37 10.64 20.31
CA GLU A 34 9.86 11.77 21.11
C GLU A 34 10.53 12.87 20.26
N GLY A 35 11.13 12.51 19.12
CA GLY A 35 11.77 13.44 18.19
C GLY A 35 10.86 13.91 17.04
N GLU A 36 11.38 14.79 16.17
CA GLU A 36 10.80 15.05 14.84
C GLU A 36 11.05 13.86 13.90
N GLY A 37 10.57 12.68 14.29
CA GLY A 37 10.86 11.43 13.62
C GLY A 37 10.33 11.40 12.19
N GLU A 38 11.24 11.24 11.23
CA GLU A 38 10.88 10.97 9.84
C GLU A 38 10.08 9.65 9.74
N PRO A 39 8.93 9.62 9.04
CA PRO A 39 8.06 8.43 8.96
C PRO A 39 8.77 7.22 8.34
N LEU A 40 9.87 7.44 7.61
CA LEU A 40 10.73 6.38 7.08
C LEU A 40 11.41 5.58 8.19
N ILE A 41 11.88 6.23 9.26
CA ILE A 41 12.54 5.57 10.39
C ILE A 41 11.53 4.71 11.15
N ALA A 42 10.32 5.24 11.35
CA ALA A 42 9.20 4.47 11.93
C ALA A 42 8.88 3.23 11.09
N SER A 43 8.83 3.37 9.75
CA SER A 43 8.54 2.24 8.85
C SER A 43 9.63 1.16 8.91
N LEU A 44 10.90 1.56 9.01
CA LEU A 44 12.03 0.64 9.13
C LEU A 44 11.99 -0.12 10.47
N ALA A 45 11.74 0.59 11.58
CA ALA A 45 11.60 -0.02 12.90
C ALA A 45 10.43 -1.02 12.95
N LEU A 46 9.27 -0.64 12.42
CA LEU A 46 8.10 -1.51 12.34
C LEU A 46 8.34 -2.73 11.43
N SER A 47 9.11 -2.60 10.36
CA SER A 47 9.46 -3.74 9.50
C SER A 47 10.32 -4.79 10.24
N GLY A 48 11.25 -4.35 11.09
CA GLY A 48 12.04 -5.25 11.94
C GLY A 48 11.18 -5.97 12.98
N LEU A 49 10.19 -5.29 13.55
CA LEU A 49 9.18 -5.91 14.42
C LEU A 49 8.31 -6.91 13.66
N ALA A 50 7.88 -6.56 12.46
CA ALA A 50 7.10 -7.45 11.60
C ALA A 50 7.87 -8.73 11.28
N PHE A 51 9.16 -8.63 10.98
CA PHE A 51 10.03 -9.77 10.74
C PHE A 51 10.12 -10.68 11.96
N ALA A 52 10.42 -10.10 13.14
CA ALA A 52 10.55 -10.88 14.37
C ALA A 52 9.23 -11.59 14.74
N ALA A 53 8.10 -10.88 14.64
CA ALA A 53 6.77 -11.42 14.89
C ALA A 53 6.40 -12.52 13.89
N THR A 54 6.64 -12.33 12.60
CA THR A 54 6.33 -13.31 11.55
C THR A 54 7.14 -14.58 11.74
N TYR A 55 8.44 -14.46 12.01
CA TYR A 55 9.31 -15.62 12.22
C TYR A 55 8.86 -16.47 13.42
N ALA A 56 8.58 -15.83 14.56
CA ALA A 56 8.11 -16.52 15.76
C ALA A 56 6.75 -17.20 15.52
N THR A 57 5.81 -16.48 14.90
CA THR A 57 4.45 -16.97 14.65
C THR A 57 4.44 -18.16 13.67
N ILE A 58 5.26 -18.14 12.62
CA ILE A 58 5.39 -19.27 11.69
C ILE A 58 5.85 -20.55 12.41
N LYS A 59 6.90 -20.46 13.26
CA LYS A 59 7.36 -21.64 14.01
C LYS A 59 6.33 -22.14 15.03
N TRP A 60 5.64 -21.23 15.71
CA TRP A 60 4.64 -21.59 16.73
C TRP A 60 3.37 -22.19 16.13
N LEU A 61 2.87 -21.65 15.01
CA LEU A 61 1.62 -22.10 14.39
C LEU A 61 1.81 -23.25 13.39
N GLY A 62 3.03 -23.50 12.91
CA GLY A 62 3.39 -24.66 12.08
C GLY A 62 2.69 -25.98 12.43
N PRO A 63 2.84 -26.51 13.67
CA PRO A 63 2.18 -27.75 14.09
C PRO A 63 0.64 -27.68 14.07
N THR A 64 0.08 -26.50 14.36
CA THR A 64 -1.37 -26.28 14.42
C THR A 64 -2.01 -26.39 13.05
N PHE A 65 -1.35 -25.88 12.00
CA PHE A 65 -1.80 -26.02 10.61
C PHE A 65 -1.76 -27.48 10.14
N ILE A 66 -0.70 -28.22 10.49
CA ILE A 66 -0.62 -29.66 10.20
C ILE A 66 -1.76 -30.43 10.88
N LYS A 67 -2.08 -30.07 12.13
CA LYS A 67 -3.19 -30.68 12.89
C LYS A 67 -4.56 -30.31 12.30
N ALA A 68 -4.71 -29.09 11.79
CA ALA A 68 -5.92 -28.62 11.11
C ALA A 68 -6.14 -29.27 9.73
N GLY A 69 -5.17 -30.05 9.23
CA GLY A 69 -5.26 -30.71 7.92
C GLY A 69 -4.76 -29.85 6.76
N LEU A 70 -4.34 -28.61 7.02
CA LEU A 70 -3.71 -27.71 6.05
C LEU A 70 -2.24 -28.10 5.88
N LYS A 71 -1.99 -29.19 5.14
CA LYS A 71 -0.66 -29.77 4.94
C LYS A 71 -0.47 -30.29 3.52
N GLY A 72 0.74 -30.10 3.02
CA GLY A 72 1.16 -30.46 1.68
C GLY A 72 2.37 -31.37 1.70
N ARG A 73 2.51 -32.18 0.65
CA ARG A 73 3.77 -32.87 0.35
C ARG A 73 4.56 -32.07 -0.67
N ASP A 74 5.86 -32.01 -0.49
CA ASP A 74 6.75 -31.43 -1.48
C ASP A 74 6.82 -32.36 -2.71
N LEU A 75 6.13 -31.99 -3.79
CA LEU A 75 6.07 -32.77 -5.02
C LEU A 75 7.38 -32.77 -5.81
N SER A 76 8.29 -31.83 -5.52
CA SER A 76 9.59 -31.75 -6.21
C SER A 76 10.65 -32.69 -5.59
N LYS A 77 10.31 -33.41 -4.51
CA LYS A 77 11.23 -34.33 -3.82
C LYS A 77 10.77 -35.78 -3.97
N VAL A 78 11.70 -36.65 -4.35
CA VAL A 78 11.45 -38.10 -4.54
C VAL A 78 11.14 -38.79 -3.19
N ASN A 79 11.72 -38.32 -2.08
CA ASN A 79 11.46 -38.82 -0.74
C ASN A 79 10.57 -37.83 0.05
N ASN A 80 9.30 -37.72 -0.32
CA ASN A 80 8.35 -36.71 0.19
C ASN A 80 7.42 -37.22 1.30
N SER A 81 7.93 -38.07 2.18
CA SER A 81 7.15 -38.62 3.31
C SER A 81 6.81 -37.59 4.41
N ASN A 82 7.52 -36.46 4.43
CA ASN A 82 7.29 -35.40 5.42
C ASN A 82 6.20 -34.41 4.96
N TYR A 83 5.30 -34.06 5.89
CA TYR A 83 4.25 -33.08 5.65
C TYR A 83 4.74 -31.68 6.02
N LEU A 84 4.56 -30.72 5.11
CA LEU A 84 4.80 -29.31 5.37
C LEU A 84 3.47 -28.60 5.62
N PRO A 85 3.41 -27.64 6.55
CA PRO A 85 2.19 -26.87 6.72
C PRO A 85 1.97 -25.97 5.48
N GLU A 86 0.75 -25.99 4.97
CA GLU A 86 0.31 -25.12 3.88
C GLU A 86 -0.26 -23.81 4.44
N CYS A 87 -0.46 -22.81 3.57
CA CYS A 87 -1.03 -21.50 3.92
C CYS A 87 -0.23 -20.67 4.93
N MET A 88 1.10 -20.87 5.03
CA MET A 88 1.97 -20.04 5.88
C MET A 88 2.00 -18.56 5.45
N GLY A 89 1.68 -18.27 4.19
CA GLY A 89 1.50 -16.91 3.66
C GLY A 89 0.42 -16.12 4.39
N ALA A 90 -0.64 -16.79 4.88
CA ALA A 90 -1.71 -16.14 5.64
C ALA A 90 -1.22 -15.54 6.96
N ILE A 91 -0.25 -16.19 7.62
CA ILE A 91 0.36 -15.67 8.86
C ILE A 91 1.13 -14.38 8.57
N CYS A 92 1.94 -14.38 7.50
CA CYS A 92 2.67 -13.20 7.05
C CYS A 92 1.72 -12.04 6.72
N ALA A 93 0.62 -12.34 6.03
CA ALA A 93 -0.41 -11.38 5.67
C ALA A 93 -1.09 -10.75 6.90
N ILE A 94 -1.44 -11.54 7.94
CA ILE A 94 -2.02 -11.02 9.18
C ILE A 94 -1.05 -10.08 9.91
N VAL A 95 0.22 -10.48 10.03
CA VAL A 95 1.25 -9.63 10.67
C VAL A 95 1.42 -8.32 9.88
N TYR A 96 1.46 -8.40 8.55
CA TYR A 96 1.54 -7.23 7.68
C TYR A 96 0.35 -6.28 7.86
N LEU A 97 -0.89 -6.81 7.91
CA LEU A 97 -2.09 -6.01 8.14
C LEU A 97 -2.05 -5.28 9.48
N LEU A 98 -1.66 -5.98 10.56
CA LEU A 98 -1.53 -5.37 11.88
C LEU A 98 -0.48 -4.26 11.90
N ILE A 99 0.68 -4.49 11.28
CA ILE A 99 1.76 -3.49 11.22
C ILE A 99 1.36 -2.28 10.39
N ILE A 100 0.64 -2.46 9.28
CA ILE A 100 0.10 -1.33 8.50
C ILE A 100 -0.88 -0.51 9.33
N ILE A 101 -1.80 -1.15 10.06
CA ILE A 101 -2.75 -0.43 10.92
C ILE A 101 -2.01 0.40 11.97
N VAL A 102 -0.96 -0.15 12.58
CA VAL A 102 -0.10 0.56 13.53
C VAL A 102 0.70 1.68 12.87
N PHE A 103 1.07 1.54 11.58
CA PHE A 103 1.84 2.55 10.85
C PHE A 103 1.01 3.77 10.43
N ILE A 104 -0.29 3.63 10.15
CA ILE A 104 -1.17 4.72 9.66
C ILE A 104 -1.04 6.06 10.44
N PRO A 105 -1.05 6.09 11.79
CA PRO A 105 -0.98 7.36 12.53
C PRO A 105 0.37 8.07 12.41
N PHE A 106 1.48 7.37 12.12
CA PHE A 106 2.81 7.98 12.08
C PHE A 106 2.97 9.03 10.96
N PRO A 107 2.67 8.73 9.68
CA PRO A 107 2.79 9.71 8.61
C PRO A 107 1.69 10.78 8.59
N PHE A 108 0.52 10.52 9.20
CA PHE A 108 -0.66 11.40 9.09
C PHE A 108 -1.13 12.01 10.41
N TYR A 109 -0.36 11.93 11.50
CA TYR A 109 -0.77 12.49 12.79
C TYR A 109 -1.23 13.95 12.65
N LYS A 110 -0.43 14.78 11.96
CA LYS A 110 -0.74 16.21 11.76
C LYS A 110 -2.00 16.40 10.89
N ASP A 111 -2.13 15.63 9.81
CA ASP A 111 -3.25 15.76 8.88
C ASP A 111 -4.57 15.27 9.49
N ILE A 112 -4.54 14.17 10.26
CA ILE A 112 -5.70 13.62 10.97
C ILE A 112 -6.15 14.56 12.08
N VAL A 113 -5.22 15.09 12.88
CA VAL A 113 -5.55 16.06 13.93
C VAL A 113 -6.16 17.31 13.28
N VAL A 114 -5.56 17.88 12.24
CA VAL A 114 -6.10 19.07 11.56
C VAL A 114 -7.48 18.82 10.92
N ALA A 115 -7.71 17.64 10.34
CA ALA A 115 -8.99 17.29 9.73
C ALA A 115 -10.10 17.04 10.77
N THR A 116 -9.77 16.52 11.96
CA THR A 116 -10.74 16.16 13.01
C THR A 116 -10.95 17.25 14.06
N SER A 117 -10.00 18.18 14.22
CA SER A 117 -10.07 19.29 15.20
C SER A 117 -10.64 20.59 14.63
N GLY A 118 -11.42 20.50 13.55
CA GLY A 118 -12.08 21.62 12.86
C GLY A 118 -13.15 22.38 13.68
N GLY A 119 -12.83 22.87 14.88
CA GLY A 119 -13.77 23.52 15.77
C GLY A 119 -13.21 24.31 16.96
N GLY A 120 -11.93 24.71 16.99
CA GLY A 120 -11.46 25.56 18.09
C GLY A 120 -10.04 26.11 17.95
N ASN A 121 -9.95 27.43 17.74
CA ASN A 121 -8.76 28.30 17.82
C ASN A 121 -7.74 28.23 16.66
N ARG A 122 -7.69 29.30 15.85
CA ARG A 122 -7.04 29.38 14.52
C ARG A 122 -5.59 29.86 14.57
N ASP A 123 -4.93 29.75 15.71
CA ASP A 123 -3.79 30.63 16.01
C ASP A 123 -2.44 29.94 15.85
N VAL A 124 -2.42 28.64 15.55
CA VAL A 124 -1.18 27.95 15.17
C VAL A 124 -1.11 27.89 13.66
N VAL A 125 -0.81 29.06 13.07
CA VAL A 125 -0.17 29.14 11.76
C VAL A 125 1.22 28.52 11.93
N MET A 126 1.30 27.18 11.94
CA MET A 126 2.56 26.48 11.76
C MET A 126 3.02 26.82 10.35
N ASN A 127 4.11 27.58 10.26
CA ASN A 127 4.81 27.89 9.02
C ASN A 127 5.03 26.59 8.22
N VAL A 128 4.18 26.37 7.23
CA VAL A 128 4.17 25.18 6.36
C VAL A 128 5.37 25.19 5.40
N GLU A 129 6.18 26.25 5.41
CA GLU A 129 7.33 26.44 4.52
C GLU A 129 8.48 25.44 4.79
N PHE A 130 8.52 24.79 5.96
CA PHE A 130 9.56 23.79 6.29
C PHE A 130 9.20 22.34 5.94
N VAL A 131 7.95 22.04 5.55
CA VAL A 131 7.53 20.66 5.21
C VAL A 131 7.85 20.31 3.74
N GLU A 132 8.26 21.28 2.93
CA GLU A 132 8.52 21.10 1.49
C GLU A 132 9.89 20.51 1.12
N LYS A 133 10.82 20.29 2.07
CA LYS A 133 12.19 19.79 1.75
C LYS A 133 12.54 18.37 2.22
N GLY A 134 11.74 17.72 3.07
CA GLY A 134 12.08 16.40 3.66
C GLY A 134 11.45 15.17 2.98
N ARG A 135 10.32 15.31 2.27
CA ARG A 135 9.60 14.18 1.66
C ARG A 135 10.15 13.84 0.27
N LEU A 136 11.15 12.95 0.22
CA LEU A 136 11.69 12.35 -1.02
C LEU A 136 10.65 11.57 -1.86
N LEU A 137 9.41 11.40 -1.37
CA LEU A 137 8.27 10.88 -2.12
C LEU A 137 7.63 11.90 -3.10
N HIS A 138 8.16 13.13 -3.19
CA HIS A 138 7.68 14.16 -4.14
C HIS A 138 8.38 14.13 -5.51
N LYS A 139 9.36 13.23 -5.73
CA LYS A 139 10.18 13.25 -6.96
C LYS A 139 9.51 12.65 -8.21
N PHE A 140 8.23 12.26 -8.12
CA PHE A 140 7.38 12.10 -9.30
C PHE A 140 6.41 13.27 -9.41
N PRO A 141 6.52 14.10 -10.48
CA PRO A 141 5.76 15.33 -10.62
C PRO A 141 4.29 15.10 -11.02
N HIS A 142 3.55 14.21 -10.37
CA HIS A 142 2.11 14.07 -10.62
C HIS A 142 1.30 15.27 -10.12
N SER A 143 1.84 16.06 -9.19
CA SER A 143 1.24 17.35 -8.77
C SER A 143 1.40 18.47 -9.80
N LYS A 144 2.33 18.33 -10.76
CA LYS A 144 2.63 19.33 -11.80
C LYS A 144 1.95 19.01 -13.13
N VAL A 145 1.50 17.77 -13.35
CA VAL A 145 0.58 17.40 -14.45
C VAL A 145 -0.89 17.57 -14.03
N ARG A 146 -1.17 18.52 -13.13
CA ARG A 146 -2.52 19.08 -12.98
C ARG A 146 -2.76 20.03 -14.15
N ILE A 147 -2.94 19.47 -15.34
CA ILE A 147 -3.52 20.20 -16.46
C ILE A 147 -4.91 20.64 -16.01
N TRP A 148 -5.12 21.95 -16.05
CA TRP A 148 -6.37 22.62 -15.69
C TRP A 148 -7.57 21.94 -16.37
N ARG A 149 -8.30 21.09 -15.63
CA ARG A 149 -9.67 20.71 -15.98
C ARG A 149 -10.61 21.10 -14.84
N PRO A 150 -11.64 21.92 -15.10
CA PRO A 150 -12.74 22.06 -14.16
C PRO A 150 -13.54 20.75 -14.22
N VAL A 151 -13.39 19.87 -13.22
CA VAL A 151 -14.38 18.79 -13.01
C VAL A 151 -15.53 19.44 -12.24
N THR A 152 -16.59 19.76 -12.98
CA THR A 152 -17.62 20.75 -12.62
C THR A 152 -18.77 20.22 -11.74
N TYR A 153 -18.74 19.02 -11.17
CA TYR A 153 -20.01 18.45 -10.64
C TYR A 153 -20.08 18.01 -9.18
N VAL A 154 -18.99 18.01 -8.42
CA VAL A 154 -19.08 17.70 -6.96
C VAL A 154 -18.34 18.70 -6.07
N PHE A 155 -17.25 19.31 -6.56
CA PHE A 155 -16.41 20.21 -5.75
C PHE A 155 -16.56 21.70 -6.07
N PHE A 156 -17.50 22.09 -6.95
CA PHE A 156 -17.69 23.50 -7.33
C PHE A 156 -18.25 24.37 -6.19
N PHE A 157 -18.71 23.78 -5.09
CA PHE A 157 -19.30 24.51 -3.96
C PHE A 157 -18.35 24.72 -2.77
N TYR A 158 -17.08 24.27 -2.84
CA TYR A 158 -16.12 24.47 -1.75
C TYR A 158 -14.98 25.40 -2.18
N PRO A 159 -14.74 26.54 -1.49
CA PRO A 159 -13.64 27.42 -1.80
C PRO A 159 -12.30 26.67 -1.69
N ARG A 160 -11.37 26.99 -2.60
CA ARG A 160 -9.98 26.48 -2.71
C ARG A 160 -9.15 26.79 -1.44
N SER A 161 -9.50 26.21 -0.30
CA SER A 161 -8.77 26.34 0.95
C SER A 161 -7.64 25.33 1.01
N GLN A 162 -6.53 25.66 1.68
CA GLN A 162 -5.41 24.73 1.92
C GLN A 162 -5.88 23.37 2.45
N LEU A 163 -6.96 23.35 3.24
CA LEU A 163 -7.62 22.16 3.78
C LEU A 163 -7.98 21.13 2.69
N THR A 164 -8.48 21.57 1.52
CA THR A 164 -8.83 20.66 0.42
C THR A 164 -7.62 19.91 -0.15
N ARG A 165 -6.41 20.50 -0.07
CA ARG A 165 -5.18 19.83 -0.54
C ARG A 165 -4.73 18.71 0.42
N TYR A 166 -4.86 18.93 1.73
CA TYR A 166 -4.52 17.91 2.73
C TYR A 166 -5.48 16.73 2.69
N VAL A 167 -6.78 16.99 2.57
CA VAL A 167 -7.81 15.94 2.50
C VAL A 167 -7.61 15.03 1.28
N VAL A 168 -7.26 15.60 0.12
CA VAL A 168 -6.98 14.83 -1.11
C VAL A 168 -5.73 13.96 -0.96
N GLN A 169 -4.65 14.51 -0.38
CA GLN A 169 -3.42 13.73 -0.16
C GLN A 169 -3.64 12.57 0.81
N LEU A 170 -4.36 12.80 1.91
CA LEU A 170 -4.73 11.78 2.87
C LEU A 170 -5.62 10.71 2.21
N ALA A 171 -6.62 11.12 1.42
CA ALA A 171 -7.51 10.21 0.71
C ALA A 171 -6.76 9.30 -0.27
N SER A 172 -5.82 9.84 -1.04
CA SER A 172 -4.98 9.05 -1.96
C SER A 172 -4.14 7.99 -1.25
N PHE A 173 -3.54 8.33 -0.11
CA PHE A 173 -2.77 7.37 0.66
C PHE A 173 -3.65 6.29 1.32
N LEU A 174 -4.77 6.69 1.93
CA LEU A 174 -5.71 5.76 2.55
C LEU A 174 -6.33 4.81 1.53
N SER A 175 -6.69 5.28 0.34
CA SER A 175 -7.22 4.41 -0.74
C SER A 175 -6.21 3.36 -1.20
N ALA A 176 -4.92 3.71 -1.27
CA ALA A 176 -3.85 2.77 -1.62
C ALA A 176 -3.71 1.70 -0.54
N ILE A 177 -3.72 2.09 0.74
CA ILE A 177 -3.70 1.15 1.87
C ILE A 177 -4.94 0.25 1.88
N ILE A 178 -6.14 0.79 1.70
CA ILE A 178 -7.38 0.01 1.69
C ILE A 178 -7.39 -0.99 0.53
N SER A 179 -6.86 -0.60 -0.64
CA SER A 179 -6.69 -1.52 -1.77
C SER A 179 -5.71 -2.65 -1.43
N LEU A 180 -4.57 -2.33 -0.82
CA LEU A 180 -3.60 -3.32 -0.33
C LEU A 180 -4.16 -4.24 0.75
N GLN A 181 -4.97 -3.72 1.68
CA GLN A 181 -5.64 -4.54 2.70
C GLN A 181 -6.67 -5.46 2.06
N SER A 182 -7.43 -4.97 1.08
CA SER A 182 -8.45 -5.73 0.36
C SER A 182 -7.86 -6.90 -0.41
N ILE A 183 -6.76 -6.70 -1.16
CA ILE A 183 -6.07 -7.80 -1.88
C ILE A 183 -5.44 -8.80 -0.91
N THR A 184 -4.90 -8.34 0.22
CA THR A 184 -4.28 -9.20 1.23
C THR A 184 -5.32 -10.07 1.94
N LEU A 185 -6.47 -9.51 2.32
CA LEU A 185 -7.58 -10.24 2.93
C LEU A 185 -8.18 -11.27 1.96
N LEU A 186 -8.38 -10.89 0.69
CA LEU A 186 -8.86 -11.82 -0.32
C LEU A 186 -7.83 -12.92 -0.63
N GLY A 187 -6.53 -12.63 -0.56
CA GLY A 187 -5.47 -13.62 -0.67
C GLY A 187 -5.49 -14.65 0.46
N ILE A 188 -5.69 -14.22 1.71
CA ILE A 188 -5.91 -15.13 2.84
C ILE A 188 -7.17 -16.00 2.60
N GLY A 189 -8.23 -15.38 2.07
CA GLY A 189 -9.46 -16.10 1.73
C GLY A 189 -9.27 -17.14 0.63
N ASP A 190 -8.48 -16.84 -0.41
CA ASP A 190 -8.15 -17.79 -1.48
C ASP A 190 -7.36 -19.00 -0.95
N ASP A 191 -6.38 -18.74 -0.07
CA ASP A 191 -5.57 -19.78 0.59
C ASP A 191 -6.43 -20.69 1.50
N LEU A 192 -7.41 -20.13 2.23
CA LEU A 192 -8.23 -20.90 3.18
C LEU A 192 -9.39 -21.67 2.54
N PHE A 193 -10.02 -21.12 1.51
CA PHE A 193 -11.23 -21.70 0.90
C PHE A 193 -10.95 -22.46 -0.40
N ASP A 194 -9.70 -22.52 -0.86
CA ASP A 194 -9.25 -23.11 -2.13
C ASP A 194 -10.24 -22.81 -3.27
N ILE A 195 -10.42 -21.51 -3.54
CA ILE A 195 -11.48 -21.04 -4.42
C ILE A 195 -11.19 -21.45 -5.87
N ARG A 196 -12.23 -21.90 -6.59
CA ARG A 196 -12.13 -22.25 -8.01
C ARG A 196 -11.60 -21.07 -8.84
N TRP A 197 -10.68 -21.38 -9.76
CA TRP A 197 -9.96 -20.45 -10.67
C TRP A 197 -10.79 -19.32 -11.29
N ARG A 198 -12.09 -19.52 -11.54
CA ARG A 198 -13.01 -18.53 -12.11
C ARG A 198 -13.10 -17.25 -11.28
N HIS A 199 -13.02 -17.37 -9.96
CA HIS A 199 -13.12 -16.22 -9.05
C HIS A 199 -11.75 -15.54 -8.87
N LYS A 200 -10.64 -16.28 -9.05
CA LYS A 200 -9.27 -15.74 -8.99
C LYS A 200 -9.02 -14.64 -10.03
N PHE A 201 -9.73 -14.68 -11.16
CA PHE A 201 -9.69 -13.62 -12.17
C PHE A 201 -10.30 -12.29 -11.68
N PHE A 202 -11.41 -12.35 -10.94
CA PHE A 202 -12.15 -11.15 -10.53
C PHE A 202 -11.67 -10.55 -9.21
N ILE A 203 -11.01 -11.34 -8.36
CA ILE A 203 -10.51 -10.91 -7.05
C ILE A 203 -9.61 -9.65 -7.14
N PRO A 204 -8.60 -9.59 -8.03
CA PRO A 204 -7.77 -8.39 -8.18
C PRO A 204 -8.55 -7.17 -8.68
N ALA A 205 -9.54 -7.39 -9.56
CA ALA A 205 -10.35 -6.30 -10.10
C ALA A 205 -11.14 -5.59 -8.99
N PHE A 206 -11.83 -6.35 -8.13
CA PHE A 206 -12.56 -5.79 -6.98
C PHE A 206 -11.62 -5.12 -5.97
N ALA A 207 -10.45 -5.71 -5.69
CA ALA A 207 -9.47 -5.14 -4.77
C ALA A 207 -8.90 -3.80 -5.27
N SER A 208 -8.86 -3.57 -6.58
CA SER A 208 -8.35 -2.33 -7.19
C SER A 208 -9.36 -1.18 -7.25
N ILE A 209 -10.65 -1.41 -6.98
CA ILE A 209 -11.72 -0.39 -7.07
C ILE A 209 -11.40 0.87 -6.25
N PRO A 210 -10.97 0.79 -4.97
CA PRO A 210 -10.66 1.99 -4.18
C PRO A 210 -9.56 2.84 -4.82
N LEU A 211 -8.56 2.20 -5.42
CA LEU A 211 -7.45 2.84 -6.11
C LEU A 211 -7.90 3.47 -7.43
N LEU A 212 -8.81 2.81 -8.16
CA LEU A 212 -9.35 3.34 -9.41
C LEU A 212 -10.22 4.58 -9.19
N ILE A 213 -11.07 4.57 -8.16
CA ILE A 213 -11.92 5.71 -7.80
C ILE A 213 -11.07 6.94 -7.52
N ILE A 214 -10.03 6.79 -6.70
CA ILE A 214 -9.18 7.94 -6.39
C ILE A 214 -8.41 8.43 -7.62
N TYR A 215 -7.94 7.52 -8.48
CA TYR A 215 -7.22 7.89 -9.69
C TYR A 215 -8.09 8.74 -10.63
N PHE A 216 -9.37 8.37 -10.74
CA PHE A 216 -10.36 9.11 -11.50
C PHE A 216 -10.65 10.49 -10.90
N VAL A 217 -10.75 10.58 -9.57
CA VAL A 217 -11.07 11.84 -8.87
C VAL A 217 -9.89 12.81 -8.84
N ASP A 218 -8.66 12.33 -8.63
CA ASP A 218 -7.49 13.17 -8.35
C ASP A 218 -6.67 13.53 -9.59
N PHE A 219 -6.49 12.58 -10.52
CA PHE A 219 -5.61 12.76 -11.68
C PHE A 219 -6.39 12.84 -12.98
N GLY A 220 -7.27 11.86 -13.24
CA GLY A 220 -8.07 11.79 -14.47
C GLY A 220 -7.26 11.79 -15.78
N VAL A 221 -5.94 11.57 -15.71
CA VAL A 221 -5.06 11.51 -16.89
C VAL A 221 -5.05 10.09 -17.42
N THR A 222 -5.60 9.88 -18.60
CA THR A 222 -5.67 8.55 -19.26
C THR A 222 -4.66 8.40 -20.40
N SER A 223 -3.79 9.39 -20.56
CA SER A 223 -2.78 9.41 -21.61
C SER A 223 -1.53 8.65 -21.17
N ILE A 224 -1.07 7.73 -22.02
CA ILE A 224 0.15 6.95 -21.79
C ILE A 224 1.20 7.33 -22.85
N VAL A 225 2.45 7.40 -22.42
CA VAL A 225 3.60 7.58 -23.32
C VAL A 225 3.94 6.23 -23.93
N LEU A 226 4.08 6.17 -25.25
CA LEU A 226 4.46 4.95 -25.94
C LEU A 226 5.94 4.60 -25.70
N PRO A 227 6.28 3.33 -25.42
CA PRO A 227 7.66 2.91 -25.37
C PRO A 227 8.34 3.13 -26.73
N THR A 228 9.62 3.47 -26.72
CA THR A 228 10.40 3.88 -27.89
C THR A 228 10.34 2.89 -29.05
N PHE A 229 10.21 1.58 -28.75
CA PHE A 229 10.09 0.52 -29.75
C PHE A 229 8.77 0.56 -30.56
N LEU A 230 7.70 1.15 -30.02
CA LEU A 230 6.38 1.21 -30.66
C LEU A 230 6.10 2.56 -31.34
N GLN A 231 6.87 3.59 -31.01
CA GLN A 231 6.81 4.91 -31.64
C GLN A 231 6.91 4.89 -33.18
N PRO A 232 7.82 4.11 -33.81
CA PRO A 232 7.91 4.09 -35.28
C PRO A 232 6.70 3.46 -35.98
N TYR A 233 5.92 2.61 -35.29
CA TYR A 233 4.74 1.96 -35.87
C TYR A 233 3.46 2.78 -35.72
N VAL A 234 3.36 3.55 -34.64
CA VAL A 234 2.12 4.30 -34.29
C VAL A 234 2.20 5.76 -34.71
N GLY A 235 3.41 6.31 -34.93
CA GLY A 235 3.60 7.69 -35.41
C GLY A 235 3.14 8.77 -34.43
N ARG A 236 2.90 8.41 -33.16
CA ARG A 236 2.49 9.33 -32.08
C ARG A 236 3.26 8.96 -30.81
N GLU A 237 3.68 9.96 -30.05
CA GLU A 237 4.36 9.76 -28.77
C GLU A 237 3.38 9.55 -27.60
N LEU A 238 2.15 10.06 -27.74
CA LEU A 238 1.10 10.04 -26.73
C LEU A 238 -0.15 9.34 -27.28
N ILE A 239 -0.61 8.32 -26.56
CA ILE A 239 -1.91 7.68 -26.80
C ILE A 239 -2.84 8.01 -25.64
N ASP A 240 -4.00 8.59 -25.93
CA ASP A 240 -5.08 8.73 -24.97
C ASP A 240 -5.97 7.48 -24.97
N LEU A 241 -5.98 6.75 -23.85
CA LEU A 241 -6.76 5.53 -23.70
C LEU A 241 -8.25 5.80 -23.43
N ALA A 242 -8.62 7.02 -22.98
CA ALA A 242 -10.01 7.36 -22.64
C ALA A 242 -10.96 7.39 -23.84
N TYR A 243 -10.45 7.68 -25.04
CA TYR A 243 -11.25 7.64 -26.26
C TYR A 243 -11.84 6.25 -26.55
N SER A 244 -11.28 5.18 -25.96
CA SER A 244 -11.80 3.82 -26.12
C SER A 244 -12.82 3.41 -25.05
N THR A 245 -12.94 4.12 -23.92
CA THR A 245 -13.80 3.73 -22.79
C THR A 245 -14.89 4.74 -22.45
N MET A 246 -14.85 5.98 -22.98
CA MET A 246 -15.86 7.01 -22.75
C MET A 246 -16.06 7.91 -23.98
N CYS A 247 -16.90 7.45 -24.92
CA CYS A 247 -17.45 8.27 -26.00
C CYS A 247 -18.48 9.30 -25.49
N THR A 248 -18.14 10.30 -24.66
CA THR A 248 -19.07 11.43 -24.40
C THR A 248 -18.43 12.77 -23.98
N TRP A 249 -17.19 13.12 -24.35
CA TRP A 249 -16.71 14.51 -24.16
C TRP A 249 -16.02 15.08 -25.41
N PRO A 250 -16.34 16.32 -25.83
CA PRO A 250 -16.02 16.82 -27.17
C PRO A 250 -14.52 17.10 -27.39
N PRO A 251 -14.05 16.98 -28.65
CA PRO A 251 -12.63 16.81 -28.97
C PRO A 251 -11.74 18.08 -28.89
N SER A 252 -12.26 19.22 -28.46
CA SER A 252 -11.70 20.52 -28.89
C SER A 252 -10.63 21.13 -27.98
N ALA A 253 -10.17 20.45 -26.92
CA ALA A 253 -9.30 21.08 -25.92
C ALA A 253 -7.85 20.55 -25.85
N TYR A 254 -7.51 19.48 -26.59
CA TYR A 254 -6.19 18.81 -26.41
C TYR A 254 -5.11 19.26 -27.40
N SER A 255 -5.51 19.91 -28.51
CA SER A 255 -4.58 20.19 -29.61
C SER A 255 -3.74 21.47 -29.46
N VAL A 256 -3.97 22.30 -28.44
CA VAL A 256 -3.40 23.67 -28.40
C VAL A 256 -2.25 23.86 -27.40
N GLN A 257 -2.04 22.98 -26.42
CA GLN A 257 -1.11 23.27 -25.31
C GLN A 257 0.26 22.56 -25.34
N ILE A 258 0.49 21.58 -26.22
CA ILE A 258 1.80 20.90 -26.31
C ILE A 258 2.77 21.64 -27.25
N ALA A 259 2.26 22.51 -28.13
CA ALA A 259 3.09 23.33 -29.03
C ALA A 259 3.91 24.44 -28.31
N SER A 260 3.82 24.55 -26.98
CA SER A 260 4.55 25.58 -26.20
C SER A 260 5.61 25.00 -25.26
N ILE A 261 5.90 23.69 -25.34
CA ILE A 261 6.93 23.02 -24.52
C ILE A 261 8.14 22.55 -25.37
N TYR A 262 8.15 22.87 -26.66
CA TYR A 262 9.35 22.83 -27.51
C TYR A 262 9.67 24.22 -28.05
#